data_AF-A0A0R1WR64-F1
#
_entry.id   AF-A0A0R1WR64-F1
#
_cell.length_a   1.000
_cell.length_b   1.000
_cell.length_c   1.000
_cell.angle_alpha   90.00
_cell.angle_beta   90.00
_cell.angle_gamma   90.00
#
_symmetry.space_group_name_H-M   'P 1'
#
loop_
_entity.id
_entity.type
_entity.pdbx_description
1 polymer ?
#
loop_
_entity_poly.entity_id
_entity_poly.type
_entity_poly.pdbx_seq_one_letter_code
_entity_poly.pdbx_strand_id
1 'polypeptide(L)' 'MEEDALAFLTDAGLVGRFTMDNQGRWPSEDKELLPSKIGECVWWLAVLAERMELDFADCVEQFLNERLTALE' A
#
# COMPACT_ATOMS: atom_id res chain seq x y z
N MET A 1 17.77 0.44 -1.81
CA MET A 1 16.75 0.45 -2.89
C MET A 1 16.06 -0.90 -2.98
N GLU A 2 16.81 -2.00 -3.18
CA GLU A 2 16.26 -3.36 -3.14
C GLU A 2 15.61 -3.69 -1.79
N GLU A 3 16.24 -3.27 -0.68
CA GLU A 3 15.73 -3.49 0.68
C GLU A 3 14.38 -2.80 0.94
N ASP A 4 14.18 -1.57 0.48
CA ASP A 4 12.92 -0.82 0.63
C ASP A 4 11.79 -1.42 -0.20
N ALA A 5 12.10 -1.87 -1.43
CA ALA A 5 11.14 -2.58 -2.25
C ALA A 5 10.72 -3.92 -1.60
N LEU A 6 11.67 -4.63 -0.98
CA LEU A 6 11.40 -5.86 -0.24
C LEU A 6 10.57 -5.60 1.03
N ALA A 7 10.85 -4.51 1.74
CA ALA A 7 10.08 -4.09 2.91
C ALA A 7 8.63 -3.76 2.52
N PHE A 8 8.43 -2.99 1.45
CA PHE A 8 7.11 -2.73 0.88
C PHE A 8 6.35 -4.02 0.56
N LEU A 9 6.98 -4.98 -0.14
CA LEU A 9 6.35 -6.24 -0.51
C LEU A 9 5.95 -7.06 0.72
N THR A 10 6.75 -7.01 1.78
CA THR A 10 6.45 -7.66 3.05
C THR A 10 5.21 -7.06 3.68
N ASP A 11 5.14 -5.72 3.78
CA ASP A 11 3.98 -5.04 4.37
C ASP A 11 2.71 -5.20 3.51
N ALA A 12 2.84 -5.19 2.18
CA ALA A 12 1.74 -5.47 1.27
C ALA A 12 1.17 -6.90 1.46
N GLY A 13 2.06 -7.88 1.67
CA GLY A 13 1.65 -9.25 2.03
C GLY A 13 0.90 -9.30 3.36
N LEU A 14 1.35 -8.54 4.36
CA LEU A 14 0.67 -8.44 5.67
C LEU A 14 -0.70 -7.76 5.56
N VAL A 15 -0.84 -6.70 4.76
CA VAL A 15 -2.14 -6.07 4.47
C VAL A 15 -3.12 -7.10 3.89
N GLY A 16 -2.67 -7.91 2.92
CA GLY A 16 -3.49 -8.98 2.35
C GLY A 16 -3.94 -10.00 3.40
N ARG A 17 -3.01 -10.43 4.26
CA ARG A 17 -3.29 -11.36 5.36
C ARG A 17 -4.29 -10.80 6.36
N PHE A 18 -4.05 -9.60 6.87
CA PHE A 18 -4.90 -8.96 7.87
C PHE A 18 -6.25 -8.54 7.29
N THR A 19 -6.35 -8.31 5.98
CA THR A 19 -7.64 -8.13 5.30
C THR A 19 -8.48 -9.41 5.35
N MET A 20 -7.86 -10.58 5.09
CA MET A 20 -8.57 -11.87 5.19
C MET A 20 -8.95 -12.20 6.63
N ASP A 21 -8.09 -11.87 7.60
CA ASP A 21 -8.38 -12.01 9.03
C ASP A 21 -9.55 -11.10 9.46
N ASN A 22 -9.54 -9.84 9.04
CA ASN A 22 -10.64 -8.89 9.30
C ASN A 22 -11.99 -9.37 8.71
N GLN A 23 -11.96 -10.19 7.66
CA GLN A 23 -13.15 -10.83 7.07
C GLN A 23 -13.52 -12.17 7.74
N GLY A 24 -12.80 -12.62 8.76
CA GLY A 24 -13.00 -13.91 9.43
C GLY A 24 -12.59 -15.12 8.58
N ARG A 25 -11.77 -14.92 7.55
CA ARG A 25 -11.36 -15.94 6.58
C ARG A 25 -9.95 -16.48 6.83
N TRP A 26 -9.27 -15.98 7.85
CA TRP A 26 -7.93 -16.38 8.22
C TRP A 26 -7.81 -16.60 9.73
N PRO A 27 -7.16 -17.68 10.20
CA PRO A 27 -6.95 -17.91 11.63
C PRO A 27 -5.74 -17.07 12.12
N SER A 28 -5.98 -15.82 12.48
CA SER A 28 -5.01 -14.91 13.11
C SER A 28 -5.74 -14.07 14.17
N GLU A 29 -4.99 -13.49 15.11
CA GLU A 29 -5.52 -12.54 16.10
C GLU A 29 -5.02 -11.11 15.83
N ASP A 30 -4.38 -10.87 14.67
CA ASP A 30 -3.60 -9.67 14.42
C ASP A 30 -4.29 -8.66 13.48
N LYS A 31 -5.60 -8.81 13.20
CA LYS A 31 -6.35 -7.86 12.36
C LYS A 31 -6.25 -6.39 12.81
N GLU A 32 -5.95 -6.14 14.09
CA GLU A 32 -5.74 -4.80 14.64
C GLU A 32 -4.51 -4.10 14.05
N LEU A 33 -3.59 -4.85 13.44
CA LEU A 33 -2.41 -4.32 12.74
C LEU A 33 -2.73 -3.86 11.31
N LEU A 34 -3.94 -4.13 10.79
CA LEU A 34 -4.31 -3.75 9.42
C LEU A 34 -4.15 -2.23 9.16
N PRO A 35 -4.64 -1.32 10.04
CA PRO A 35 -4.48 0.12 9.81
C PRO A 35 -3.02 0.57 9.75
N SER A 36 -2.14 0.05 10.62
CA SER A 36 -0.73 0.43 10.61
C SER A 36 -0.03 -0.06 9.35
N LYS A 37 -0.31 -1.28 8.90
CA LYS A 37 0.27 -1.84 7.67
C LYS A 37 -0.22 -1.14 6.40
N ILE A 38 -1.47 -0.70 6.35
CA ILE A 38 -1.94 0.17 5.27
C ILE A 38 -1.13 1.48 5.25
N GLY A 39 -0.90 2.09 6.41
CA GLY A 39 -0.09 3.30 6.54
C GLY A 39 1.37 3.10 6.09
N GLU A 40 2.01 2.01 6.52
CA GLU A 40 3.38 1.66 6.12
C GLU A 40 3.48 1.41 4.61
N CYS A 41 2.50 0.75 3.98
CA CYS A 41 2.49 0.61 2.52
C CYS A 41 2.48 1.96 1.80
N VAL A 42 1.67 2.92 2.26
CA VAL A 42 1.63 4.27 1.68
C VAL A 42 2.97 4.99 1.91
N TRP A 43 3.54 4.87 3.11
CA TRP A 43 4.85 5.45 3.42
C TRP A 43 5.96 4.87 2.54
N TRP A 44 6.01 3.56 2.36
CA TRP A 44 6.98 2.93 1.47
C TRP A 44 6.84 3.41 0.02
N LEU A 45 5.61 3.55 -0.48
CA LEU A 45 5.39 4.08 -1.82
C LEU A 45 5.89 5.54 -1.95
N ALA A 46 5.71 6.36 -0.92
CA ALA A 46 6.27 7.71 -0.89
C ALA A 46 7.81 7.71 -0.89
N VAL A 47 8.45 6.85 -0.09
CA VAL A 47 9.92 6.69 -0.05
C VAL A 47 10.46 6.19 -1.40
N LEU A 48 9.77 5.25 -2.04
CA LEU A 48 10.15 4.73 -3.35
C LEU A 48 10.01 5.81 -4.44
N ALA A 49 8.93 6.60 -4.42
CA ALA A 49 8.72 7.71 -5.35
C ALA A 49 9.85 8.75 -5.23
N GLU A 50 10.16 9.20 -4.01
CA GLU A 50 11.25 10.16 -3.75
C GLU A 50 12.59 9.65 -4.31
N ARG A 51 12.91 8.38 -4.08
CA ARG A 51 14.16 7.77 -4.56
C ARG A 51 14.23 7.61 -6.07
N MET A 52 13.09 7.57 -6.74
CA MET A 52 12.99 7.50 -8.20
C MET A 52 12.84 8.89 -8.83
N GLU A 53 12.99 9.96 -8.05
CA GLU A 53 12.82 11.36 -8.50
C GLU A 53 11.40 11.62 -9.04
N LEU A 54 10.41 10.97 -8.45
CA LEU A 54 8.98 11.14 -8.76
C LEU A 54 8.28 11.92 -7.65
N ASP A 55 7.35 12.81 -8.02
CA ASP A 55 6.43 13.40 -7.05
C ASP A 55 5.29 12.43 -6.77
N PHE A 56 5.19 12.00 -5.50
CA PHE A 56 4.18 11.02 -5.10
C PHE A 56 2.75 11.55 -5.26
N ALA A 57 2.50 12.83 -4.99
CA ALA A 57 1.17 13.41 -5.10
C ALA A 57 0.73 13.46 -6.58
N ASP A 58 1.62 13.87 -7.47
CA ASP A 58 1.38 13.86 -8.92
C ASP A 58 1.08 12.44 -9.43
N CYS A 59 1.84 11.43 -8.98
CA CYS A 59 1.57 10.02 -9.34
C CYS A 59 0.16 9.58 -8.93
N VAL A 60 -0.28 9.94 -7.72
CA VAL A 60 -1.61 9.58 -7.20
C VAL A 60 -2.71 10.36 -7.92
N GLU A 61 -2.53 11.67 -8.10
CA GLU A 61 -3.49 12.53 -8.79
C GLU A 61 -3.71 12.07 -10.23
N GLN A 62 -2.64 11.79 -10.97
CA GLN A 62 -2.73 11.28 -12.34
C GLN A 62 -3.54 9.99 -12.39
N PHE A 63 -3.24 9.01 -11.52
CA PHE A 63 -3.98 7.76 -11.47
C PHE A 63 -5.47 7.97 -11.20
N LEU A 64 -5.82 8.84 -10.25
CA LEU A 64 -7.21 9.12 -9.90
C LEU A 64 -7.97 9.81 -11.05
N ASN A 65 -7.34 10.76 -11.74
CA ASN A 65 -7.93 11.44 -12.89
C ASN A 65 -8.18 10.48 -14.07
N GLU A 66 -7.24 9.58 -14.35
CA GLU A 66 -7.41 8.53 -15.37
C GLU A 66 -8.58 7.60 -15.02
N ARG A 67 -8.72 7.21 -13.75
CA ARG A 67 -9.83 6.36 -13.28
C ARG A 67 -11.18 7.07 -13.29
N LEU A 68 -11.23 8.34 -12.92
CA LEU A 68 -12.45 9.14 -12.98
C LEU A 68 -12.94 9.27 -14.41
N THR A 69 -12.04 9.58 -15.34
CA THR A 69 -12.35 9.68 -16.77
C THR A 69 -12.87 8.35 -17.34
N ALA A 70 -12.35 7.21 -16.88
CA ALA A 70 -12.81 5.89 -17.33
C ALA A 70 -14.21 5.49 -16.81
N LEU A 71 -14.78 6.24 -15.88
CA LEU A 71 -16.13 6.02 -15.34
C LEU A 71 -17.20 6.88 -16.03
N GLU A 72 -16.80 7.84 -16.86
CA GLU A 72 -17.67 8.69 -17.70
C GLU A 72 -17.90 8.08 -19.09
#